data_AF-A0A7X6Q9D6-F1
#
_entry.id   AF-A0A7X6Q9D6-F1
#
_cell.length_a   1.000
_cell.length_b   1.000
_cell.length_c   1.000
_cell.angle_alpha   90.00
_cell.angle_beta   90.00
_cell.angle_gamma   90.00
#
_symmetry.space_group_name_H-M   'P 1'
#
loop_
_entity.id
_entity.type
_entity.pdbx_description
1 polymer ?
#
loop_
_entity_poly.entity_id
_entity_poly.type
_entity_poly.pdbx_seq_one_letter_code
_entity_poly.pdbx_strand_id
1 'polypeptide(L)'
;MKKQLIILLLLIPLILLPAANNQKIHPIDSEIYEAITYLYISSGYALPSTAGPWSSDELLKLFNKIDPTKLNSGGRTVYDYVSQQLGAEAKLFKFGLEAALEANIHTDAVNFTSRELWVKNTNDRKPLLDVILETNIANHFYGYSSIIFDGRRFNQFSKEEGHSSAYFGQEILTTNLFFLYGKGIEDLDLGIPYRAFGALGGSGWSFQIGRDNLSWGAGKTGNLMLGDHLRYHDTARLALYGKNFKYTLASSFFAHPDQYYPILEGGKFVEIDQRTPLYGLNMFLAHRLEWRLFKDKVGFALSEAIMYQTAKGEDGLLDTVL
;
A
#
# COMPACT_ATOMS: atom_id res chain seq x y z
N MET A 1 15.72 -11.39 45.07
CA MET A 1 16.60 -10.95 43.96
C MET A 1 16.58 -11.95 42.78
N LYS A 2 15.44 -12.16 42.10
CA LYS A 2 15.32 -13.14 40.99
C LYS A 2 14.23 -12.80 39.94
N LYS A 3 14.04 -11.52 39.57
CA LYS A 3 13.05 -11.15 38.52
C LYS A 3 13.48 -10.02 37.58
N GLN A 4 14.78 -9.75 37.43
CA GLN A 4 15.26 -8.70 36.51
C GLN A 4 16.19 -9.22 35.40
N LEU A 5 16.33 -10.54 35.26
CA LEU A 5 17.31 -11.14 34.33
C LEU A 5 16.69 -11.84 33.11
N ILE A 6 15.48 -11.47 32.70
CA ILE A 6 14.82 -12.05 31.50
C ILE A 6 14.66 -11.04 30.35
N ILE A 7 14.80 -9.73 30.62
CA ILE A 7 14.72 -8.72 29.55
C ILE A 7 16.05 -8.57 28.78
N LEU A 8 17.16 -9.06 29.33
CA LEU A 8 18.49 -8.94 28.70
C LEU A 8 18.82 -10.06 27.70
N LEU A 9 18.00 -11.13 27.61
CA LEU A 9 18.26 -12.27 26.72
C LEU A 9 17.56 -12.19 25.34
N LEU A 10 16.81 -11.11 25.08
CA LEU A 10 16.23 -10.81 23.75
C LEU A 10 17.11 -9.87 22.90
N LEU A 11 18.22 -9.39 23.44
CA LEU A 11 19.29 -8.74 22.69
C LEU A 11 20.24 -9.82 22.15
N ILE A 12 19.74 -10.64 21.21
CA ILE A 12 20.62 -11.35 20.29
C ILE A 12 21.47 -10.26 19.61
N PRO A 13 22.81 -10.32 19.65
CA PRO A 13 23.61 -9.40 18.87
C PRO A 13 23.31 -9.74 17.41
N LEU A 14 22.44 -8.94 16.78
CA LEU A 14 22.40 -8.86 15.32
C LEU A 14 23.83 -8.53 14.92
N ILE A 15 24.51 -9.51 14.35
CA ILE A 15 25.83 -9.32 13.76
C ILE A 15 25.59 -8.32 12.62
N LEU A 16 25.87 -7.05 12.91
CA LEU A 16 25.81 -5.93 11.97
C LEU A 16 26.97 -6.09 10.98
N LEU A 17 26.83 -7.03 10.06
CA LEU A 17 27.62 -7.00 8.84
C LEU A 17 27.23 -5.72 8.08
N PRO A 18 28.20 -4.96 7.54
CA PRO A 18 27.90 -3.85 6.64
C PRO A 18 27.20 -4.42 5.40
N ALA A 19 25.88 -4.35 5.39
CA ALA A 19 25.03 -4.69 4.27
C ALA A 19 24.32 -3.40 3.86
N ALA A 20 24.20 -3.14 2.56
CA ALA A 20 23.30 -2.08 2.11
C ALA A 20 21.92 -2.28 2.76
N ASN A 21 21.29 -1.20 3.21
CA ASN A 21 19.95 -1.29 3.78
C ASN A 21 18.98 -1.74 2.68
N ASN A 22 18.68 -3.04 2.70
CA ASN A 22 17.80 -3.67 1.73
C ASN A 22 16.35 -3.77 2.26
N GLN A 23 15.99 -2.96 3.26
CA GLN A 23 14.65 -2.98 3.88
C GLN A 23 13.72 -1.90 3.34
N LYS A 24 14.17 -1.09 2.36
CA LYS A 24 13.28 -0.21 1.61
C LYS A 24 12.09 -0.99 1.06
N ILE A 25 10.88 -0.51 1.34
CA ILE A 25 9.64 -1.10 0.84
C ILE A 25 9.21 -0.38 -0.43
N HIS A 26 9.22 -1.13 -1.52
CA HIS A 26 8.73 -0.74 -2.84
C HIS A 26 7.22 -0.95 -2.89
N PRO A 27 6.43 0.09 -3.24
CA PRO A 27 4.98 0.00 -3.28
C PRO A 27 4.50 -0.97 -4.37
N ILE A 28 3.21 -1.28 -4.35
CA ILE A 28 2.56 -2.23 -5.26
C ILE A 28 2.64 -1.83 -6.75
N ASP A 29 2.83 -0.55 -7.03
CA ASP A 29 2.96 0.09 -8.35
C ASP A 29 4.43 0.39 -8.72
N SER A 30 5.39 -0.22 -8.01
CA SER A 30 6.82 0.02 -8.24
C SER A 30 7.26 -0.31 -9.67
N GLU A 31 7.80 0.69 -10.37
CA GLU A 31 8.46 0.54 -11.68
C GLU A 31 9.60 -0.50 -11.64
N ILE A 32 10.29 -0.62 -10.50
CA ILE A 32 11.38 -1.59 -10.32
C ILE A 32 10.83 -3.02 -10.32
N TYR A 33 9.72 -3.26 -9.61
CA TYR A 33 9.06 -4.57 -9.63
C TYR A 33 8.48 -4.89 -11.02
N GLU A 34 7.91 -3.90 -11.70
CA GLU A 34 7.41 -4.07 -13.06
C GLU A 34 8.54 -4.43 -14.04
N ALA A 35 9.68 -3.74 -13.97
CA ALA A 35 10.87 -4.04 -14.75
C ALA A 35 11.39 -5.47 -14.50
N ILE A 36 11.44 -5.92 -13.25
CA ILE A 36 11.77 -7.32 -12.90
C ILE A 36 10.76 -8.28 -13.53
N THR A 37 9.47 -7.93 -13.52
CA THR A 37 8.42 -8.74 -14.14
C THR A 37 8.65 -8.91 -15.65
N TYR A 38 9.00 -7.84 -16.36
CA TYR A 38 9.35 -7.92 -17.79
C TYR A 38 10.61 -8.76 -18.05
N LEU A 39 11.62 -8.68 -17.17
CA LEU A 39 12.81 -9.53 -17.26
C LEU A 39 12.49 -11.01 -17.03
N TYR A 40 11.58 -11.32 -16.11
CA TYR A 40 11.11 -12.69 -15.89
C TYR A 40 10.39 -13.23 -17.13
N ILE A 41 9.47 -12.46 -17.70
CA ILE A 41 8.73 -12.85 -18.91
C ILE A 41 9.69 -13.08 -20.09
N SER A 42 10.62 -12.14 -20.33
CA SER A 42 11.61 -12.26 -21.41
C SER A 42 12.60 -13.41 -21.21
N SER A 43 12.88 -13.79 -19.96
CA SER A 43 13.68 -14.98 -19.62
C SER A 43 12.88 -16.30 -19.68
N GLY A 44 11.58 -16.21 -19.98
CA GLY A 44 10.66 -17.34 -20.00
C GLY A 44 10.41 -17.94 -18.61
N TYR A 45 10.51 -17.14 -17.55
CA TYR A 45 10.14 -17.51 -16.19
C TYR A 45 8.66 -17.19 -15.93
N ALA A 46 8.02 -17.97 -15.07
CA ALA A 46 6.77 -17.63 -14.41
C ALA A 46 6.97 -16.39 -13.56
N LEU A 47 5.93 -15.58 -13.39
CA LEU A 47 5.98 -14.26 -12.76
C LEU A 47 6.72 -14.26 -11.39
N PRO A 48 7.37 -13.14 -11.04
CA PRO A 48 7.93 -12.95 -9.70
C PRO A 48 6.81 -12.98 -8.63
N SER A 49 7.19 -12.85 -7.35
CA SER A 49 6.22 -12.84 -6.23
C SER A 49 5.09 -11.84 -6.49
N THR A 50 3.84 -12.28 -6.48
CA THR A 50 2.66 -11.45 -6.80
C THR A 50 1.99 -10.86 -5.56
N ALA A 51 2.62 -10.98 -4.39
CA ALA A 51 2.12 -10.44 -3.12
C ALA A 51 2.91 -9.20 -2.68
N GLY A 52 2.51 -8.02 -3.17
CA GLY A 52 3.13 -6.74 -2.81
C GLY A 52 2.65 -6.19 -1.46
N PRO A 53 3.34 -5.17 -0.91
CA PRO A 53 4.56 -4.52 -1.41
C PRO A 53 5.82 -5.39 -1.20
N TRP A 54 6.98 -4.98 -1.72
CA TRP A 54 8.21 -5.78 -1.73
C TRP A 54 9.39 -5.05 -1.09
N SER A 55 10.21 -5.74 -0.30
CA SER A 55 11.46 -5.15 0.19
C SER A 55 12.54 -5.15 -0.90
N SER A 56 13.52 -4.24 -0.85
CA SER A 56 14.69 -4.29 -1.73
C SER A 56 15.40 -5.64 -1.65
N ASP A 57 15.48 -6.26 -0.47
CA ASP A 57 16.10 -7.58 -0.28
C ASP A 57 15.32 -8.69 -1.03
N GLU A 58 13.99 -8.61 -1.04
CA GLU A 58 13.15 -9.50 -1.82
C GLU A 58 13.37 -9.28 -3.32
N LEU A 59 13.30 -8.03 -3.78
CA LEU A 59 13.51 -7.69 -5.19
C LEU A 59 14.90 -8.10 -5.67
N LEU A 60 15.94 -7.92 -4.86
CA LEU A 60 17.30 -8.38 -5.17
C LEU A 60 17.37 -9.91 -5.32
N LYS A 61 16.70 -10.68 -4.44
CA LYS A 61 16.65 -12.14 -4.58
C LYS A 61 15.93 -12.59 -5.85
N LEU A 62 14.88 -11.87 -6.25
CA LEU A 62 14.17 -12.11 -7.49
C LEU A 62 15.05 -11.73 -8.69
N PHE A 63 15.69 -10.56 -8.65
CA PHE A 63 16.52 -10.00 -9.70
C PHE A 63 17.76 -10.85 -10.00
N ASN A 64 18.46 -11.31 -8.95
CA ASN A 64 19.68 -12.13 -9.05
C ASN A 64 19.50 -13.50 -9.73
N LYS A 65 18.26 -13.88 -10.11
CA LYS A 65 17.98 -15.07 -10.90
C LYS A 65 18.09 -14.86 -12.40
N ILE A 66 17.99 -13.61 -12.84
CA ILE A 66 17.98 -13.27 -14.25
C ILE A 66 19.42 -13.36 -14.75
N ASP A 67 19.60 -14.06 -15.87
CA ASP A 67 20.90 -14.23 -16.51
C ASP A 67 21.08 -13.16 -17.59
N PRO A 68 21.87 -12.10 -17.34
CA PRO A 68 21.99 -10.98 -18.27
C PRO A 68 22.65 -11.34 -19.60
N THR A 69 23.28 -12.51 -19.71
CA THR A 69 23.91 -12.99 -20.95
C THR A 69 22.90 -13.54 -21.95
N LYS A 70 21.69 -13.89 -21.49
CA LYS A 70 20.60 -14.42 -22.31
C LYS A 70 19.59 -13.36 -22.74
N LEU A 71 19.77 -12.12 -22.28
CA LEU A 71 18.89 -11.01 -22.61
C LEU A 71 19.27 -10.40 -23.97
N ASN A 72 18.27 -9.92 -24.70
CA ASN A 72 18.50 -9.06 -25.86
C ASN A 72 18.94 -7.65 -25.41
N SER A 73 19.22 -6.76 -26.37
CA SER A 73 19.67 -5.40 -26.09
C SER A 73 18.70 -4.62 -25.18
N GLY A 74 17.39 -4.67 -25.47
CA GLY A 74 16.37 -4.00 -24.66
C GLY A 74 16.29 -4.57 -23.24
N GLY A 75 16.29 -5.89 -23.09
CA GLY A 75 16.32 -6.57 -21.78
C GLY A 75 17.57 -6.22 -20.99
N ARG A 76 18.73 -6.06 -21.66
CA ARG A 76 19.95 -5.61 -20.99
C ARG A 76 19.83 -4.19 -20.45
N THR A 77 19.23 -3.27 -21.20
CA THR A 77 18.93 -1.91 -20.71
C THR A 77 18.03 -1.93 -19.47
N VAL A 78 16.98 -2.76 -19.47
CA VAL A 78 16.08 -2.91 -18.31
C VAL A 78 16.83 -3.53 -17.13
N TYR A 79 17.68 -4.53 -17.37
CA TYR A 79 18.53 -5.15 -16.33
C TYR A 79 19.47 -4.13 -15.68
N ASP A 80 20.15 -3.31 -16.50
CA ASP A 80 21.08 -2.31 -16.01
C ASP A 80 20.35 -1.21 -15.19
N TYR A 81 19.15 -0.80 -15.62
CA TYR A 81 18.28 0.10 -14.85
C TYR A 81 17.93 -0.49 -13.46
N VAL A 82 17.45 -1.74 -13.40
CA VAL A 82 17.10 -2.39 -12.12
C VAL A 82 18.34 -2.54 -11.22
N SER A 83 19.47 -2.94 -11.81
CA SER A 83 20.74 -3.08 -11.08
C SER A 83 21.19 -1.75 -10.47
N GLN A 84 21.02 -0.64 -11.19
CA GLN A 84 21.35 0.70 -10.69
C GLN A 84 20.40 1.12 -9.56
N GLN A 85 19.10 0.91 -9.72
CA GLN A 85 18.10 1.33 -8.72
C GLN A 85 18.23 0.54 -7.41
N LEU A 86 18.42 -0.78 -7.48
CA LEU A 86 18.56 -1.63 -6.29
C LEU A 86 19.97 -1.58 -5.69
N GLY A 87 20.98 -1.18 -6.46
CA GLY A 87 22.37 -1.04 -6.00
C GLY A 87 22.69 0.33 -5.39
N ALA A 88 21.76 1.29 -5.42
CA ALA A 88 21.98 2.63 -4.89
C ALA A 88 22.18 2.61 -3.37
N GLU A 89 23.19 3.34 -2.88
CA GLU A 89 23.46 3.43 -1.45
C GLU A 89 22.32 4.15 -0.71
N ALA A 90 21.86 3.54 0.38
CA ALA A 90 20.77 4.08 1.19
C ALA A 90 21.27 5.26 2.03
N LYS A 91 20.68 6.44 1.82
CA LYS A 91 20.90 7.61 2.69
C LYS A 91 20.13 7.45 3.99
N LEU A 92 20.71 7.86 5.12
CA LEU A 92 20.03 7.85 6.44
C LEU A 92 18.68 8.56 6.39
N PHE A 93 18.65 9.73 5.75
CA PHE A 93 17.42 10.45 5.45
C PHE A 93 17.38 10.79 3.96
N LYS A 94 16.20 10.65 3.36
CA LYS A 94 15.91 11.14 2.02
C LYS A 94 14.59 11.89 2.04
N PHE A 95 14.67 13.16 1.66
CA PHE A 95 13.51 14.02 1.47
C PHE A 95 13.12 14.00 -0.01
N GLY A 96 11.83 13.83 -0.27
CA GLY A 96 11.22 13.96 -1.58
C GLY A 96 10.20 15.09 -1.57
N LEU A 97 10.09 15.77 -2.71
CA LEU A 97 9.03 16.73 -2.97
C LEU A 97 8.50 16.43 -4.36
N GLU A 98 7.23 16.08 -4.44
CA GLU A 98 6.54 15.92 -5.72
C GLU A 98 5.46 16.98 -5.83
N ALA A 99 5.42 17.67 -6.96
CA ALA A 99 4.39 18.65 -7.27
C ALA A 99 3.80 18.32 -8.63
N ALA A 100 2.48 18.31 -8.73
CA ALA A 100 1.77 18.02 -9.96
C ALA A 100 0.64 19.01 -10.18
N LEU A 101 0.44 19.41 -11.43
CA LEU A 101 -0.75 20.12 -11.87
C LEU A 101 -1.51 19.21 -12.83
N GLU A 102 -2.74 18.87 -12.49
CA GLU A 102 -3.63 18.07 -13.33
C GLU A 102 -4.80 18.93 -13.78
N ALA A 103 -5.14 18.82 -15.07
CA ALA A 103 -6.32 19.44 -15.66
C ALA A 103 -7.09 18.39 -16.45
N ASN A 104 -8.40 18.38 -16.30
CA ASN A 104 -9.32 17.48 -16.95
C ASN A 104 -10.40 18.30 -17.65
N ILE A 105 -10.61 18.05 -18.94
CA ILE A 105 -11.60 18.75 -19.75
C ILE A 105 -12.59 17.74 -20.30
N HIS A 106 -13.88 18.04 -20.21
CA HIS A 106 -14.92 17.21 -20.81
C HIS A 106 -16.07 18.08 -21.35
N THR A 107 -16.78 17.56 -22.35
CA THR A 107 -17.90 18.26 -23.01
C THR A 107 -19.28 17.82 -22.51
N ASP A 108 -19.33 16.74 -21.74
CA ASP A 108 -20.58 16.16 -21.24
C ASP A 108 -20.70 16.38 -19.73
N ALA A 109 -21.14 17.59 -19.37
CA ALA A 109 -21.38 18.03 -17.98
C ALA A 109 -22.68 17.49 -17.39
N VAL A 110 -23.41 16.64 -18.12
CA VAL A 110 -24.71 16.12 -17.69
C VAL A 110 -24.60 14.64 -17.31
N ASN A 111 -23.92 13.83 -18.13
CA ASN A 111 -23.83 12.39 -17.90
C ASN A 111 -22.54 11.96 -17.20
N PHE A 112 -21.45 12.74 -17.26
CA PHE A 112 -20.15 12.38 -16.66
C PHE A 112 -19.86 13.08 -15.34
N THR A 113 -20.88 13.22 -14.48
CA THR A 113 -20.80 13.96 -13.21
C THR A 113 -20.32 13.13 -12.03
N SER A 114 -20.15 11.81 -12.20
CA SER A 114 -19.78 10.90 -11.11
C SER A 114 -18.46 10.20 -11.36
N ARG A 115 -17.71 9.93 -10.27
CA ARG A 115 -16.36 9.34 -10.30
C ARG A 115 -16.27 8.01 -11.05
N GLU A 116 -17.28 7.15 -10.89
CA GLU A 116 -17.32 5.79 -11.49
C GLU A 116 -17.23 5.86 -13.02
N LEU A 117 -17.64 6.99 -13.61
CA LEU A 117 -17.70 7.21 -15.05
C LEU A 117 -16.38 7.75 -15.62
N TRP A 118 -15.41 8.04 -14.75
CA TRP A 118 -14.11 8.59 -15.14
C TRP A 118 -13.06 7.49 -15.25
N VAL A 119 -12.29 7.52 -16.35
CA VAL A 119 -11.20 6.56 -16.62
C VAL A 119 -10.10 6.67 -15.57
N LYS A 120 -9.85 7.87 -15.04
CA LYS A 120 -8.86 8.13 -13.99
C LYS A 120 -9.59 8.39 -12.67
N ASN A 121 -9.46 7.45 -11.73
CA ASN A 121 -10.18 7.53 -10.46
C ASN A 121 -9.41 8.40 -9.43
N THR A 122 -9.93 8.52 -8.21
CA THR A 122 -9.28 9.33 -7.16
C THR A 122 -7.91 8.82 -6.73
N ASN A 123 -7.68 7.50 -6.74
CA ASN A 123 -6.39 6.92 -6.35
C ASN A 123 -5.32 7.17 -7.43
N ASP A 124 -5.71 7.36 -8.69
CA ASP A 124 -4.79 7.60 -9.81
C ASP A 124 -4.35 9.07 -9.93
N ARG A 125 -5.12 10.00 -9.35
CA ARG A 125 -4.85 11.44 -9.42
C ARG A 125 -3.65 11.79 -8.57
N LYS A 126 -2.74 12.59 -9.13
CA LYS A 126 -1.59 13.11 -8.39
C LYS A 126 -2.04 14.25 -7.47
N PRO A 127 -1.62 14.23 -6.18
CA PRO A 127 -1.85 15.35 -5.30
C PRO A 127 -1.16 16.60 -5.84
N LEU A 128 -1.63 17.78 -5.43
CA LEU A 128 -0.98 19.04 -5.80
C LEU A 128 0.47 19.07 -5.30
N LEU A 129 0.68 18.60 -4.06
CA LEU A 129 1.99 18.50 -3.43
C LEU A 129 2.06 17.21 -2.59
N ASP A 130 3.21 16.54 -2.60
CA ASP A 130 3.56 15.45 -1.70
C ASP A 130 4.94 15.69 -1.10
N VAL A 131 5.01 15.71 0.23
CA VAL A 131 6.25 15.81 1.00
C VAL A 131 6.58 14.43 1.56
N ILE A 132 7.69 13.87 1.09
CA ILE A 132 8.09 12.50 1.40
C ILE A 132 9.32 12.52 2.31
N LEU A 133 9.29 11.68 3.35
CA LEU A 133 10.44 11.36 4.18
C LEU A 133 10.68 9.85 4.17
N GLU A 134 11.82 9.44 3.65
CA GLU A 134 12.36 8.09 3.83
C GLU A 134 13.47 8.13 4.88
N THR A 135 13.47 7.18 5.81
CA THR A 135 14.51 7.02 6.84
C THR A 135 15.09 5.61 6.78
N ASN A 136 16.42 5.49 6.69
CA ASN A 136 17.13 4.21 6.69
C ASN A 136 18.02 4.13 7.93
N ILE A 137 17.59 3.39 8.96
CA ILE A 137 18.38 3.26 10.20
C ILE A 137 19.13 1.93 10.17
N ALA A 138 20.46 2.01 10.21
CA ALA A 138 21.33 0.86 10.05
C ALA A 138 20.97 0.06 8.77
N ASN A 139 21.15 -1.26 8.82
CA ASN A 139 20.94 -2.15 7.67
C ASN A 139 19.59 -2.88 7.72
N HIS A 140 18.78 -2.56 8.73
CA HIS A 140 17.63 -3.39 9.14
C HIS A 140 16.33 -2.62 9.29
N PHE A 141 16.34 -1.28 9.30
CA PHE A 141 15.14 -0.50 9.52
C PHE A 141 14.92 0.48 8.38
N TYR A 142 13.67 0.58 7.96
CA TYR A 142 13.21 1.53 6.97
C TYR A 142 11.93 2.21 7.47
N GLY A 143 11.86 3.52 7.36
CA GLY A 143 10.69 4.31 7.64
C GLY A 143 10.29 5.07 6.39
N TYR A 144 8.99 5.18 6.16
CA TYR A 144 8.42 5.98 5.09
C TYR A 144 7.24 6.77 5.63
N SER A 145 7.14 8.04 5.28
CA SER A 145 5.95 8.86 5.47
C SER A 145 5.77 9.82 4.31
N SER A 146 4.53 9.92 3.81
CA SER A 146 4.12 10.90 2.81
C SER A 146 3.02 11.78 3.39
N ILE A 147 3.17 13.10 3.21
CA ILE A 147 2.19 14.12 3.58
C ILE A 147 1.75 14.79 2.29
N ILE A 148 0.54 14.47 1.86
CA ILE A 148 -0.05 15.05 0.65
C ILE A 148 -0.89 16.28 0.97
N PHE A 149 -0.87 17.24 0.06
CA PHE A 149 -1.76 18.39 0.06
C PHE A 149 -2.64 18.29 -1.17
N ASP A 150 -3.91 17.94 -0.94
CA ASP A 150 -4.90 17.77 -1.99
C ASP A 150 -6.31 18.02 -1.43
N GLY A 151 -7.28 18.13 -2.34
CA GLY A 151 -8.70 18.22 -1.99
C GLY A 151 -9.25 16.92 -1.43
N ARG A 152 -10.25 17.02 -0.56
CA ARG A 152 -10.99 15.86 -0.04
C ARG A 152 -11.61 15.06 -1.19
N ARG A 153 -11.57 13.73 -1.04
CA ARG A 153 -12.20 12.79 -1.97
C ARG A 153 -13.70 13.05 -2.18
N PHE A 154 -14.39 13.55 -1.15
CA PHE A 154 -15.80 13.95 -1.18
C PHE A 154 -15.94 15.28 -0.42
N ASN A 155 -16.62 16.25 -1.03
CA ASN A 155 -16.92 17.55 -0.43
C ASN A 155 -18.38 18.00 -0.62
N GLN A 156 -19.21 17.12 -1.18
CA GLN A 156 -20.63 17.34 -1.40
C GLN A 156 -21.43 16.10 -0.99
N PHE A 157 -22.70 16.30 -0.64
CA PHE A 157 -23.65 15.23 -0.33
C PHE A 157 -25.05 15.62 -0.78
N SER A 158 -25.75 14.71 -1.45
CA SER A 158 -27.20 14.79 -1.72
C SER A 158 -27.88 13.49 -1.31
N LYS A 159 -29.20 13.52 -1.08
CA LYS A 159 -29.94 12.30 -0.70
C LYS A 159 -30.08 11.34 -1.89
N GLU A 160 -30.12 11.89 -3.09
CA GLU A 160 -30.34 11.18 -4.34
C GLU A 160 -29.05 10.52 -4.87
N GLU A 161 -27.91 11.19 -4.72
CA GLU A 161 -26.62 10.76 -5.29
C GLU A 161 -25.59 10.32 -4.23
N GLY A 162 -25.86 10.58 -2.94
CA GLY A 162 -24.95 10.28 -1.85
C GLY A 162 -23.75 11.23 -1.81
N HIS A 163 -22.59 10.72 -1.36
CA HIS A 163 -21.35 11.50 -1.31
C HIS A 163 -20.79 11.73 -2.71
N SER A 164 -20.63 13.00 -3.09
CA SER A 164 -20.09 13.41 -4.38
C SER A 164 -18.90 14.37 -4.20
N SER A 165 -18.31 14.81 -5.31
CA SER A 165 -17.16 15.72 -5.30
C SER A 165 -17.25 16.73 -6.43
N ALA A 166 -17.08 18.01 -6.07
CA ALA A 166 -17.00 19.12 -7.03
C ALA A 166 -15.79 19.00 -7.98
N TYR A 167 -14.84 18.11 -7.68
CA TYR A 167 -13.59 17.95 -8.41
C TYR A 167 -13.68 17.00 -9.60
N PHE A 168 -14.85 16.41 -9.86
CA PHE A 168 -15.04 15.39 -10.90
C PHE A 168 -16.26 15.70 -11.75
N GLY A 169 -16.02 16.14 -12.98
CA GLY A 169 -17.02 16.17 -14.04
C GLY A 169 -18.28 17.00 -13.82
N GLN A 170 -18.30 17.86 -12.80
CA GLN A 170 -19.35 18.87 -12.61
C GLN A 170 -19.08 20.12 -13.44
N GLU A 171 -17.82 20.35 -13.83
CA GLU A 171 -17.37 21.53 -14.56
C GLU A 171 -16.61 21.11 -15.82
N ILE A 172 -16.80 21.86 -16.91
CA ILE A 172 -16.13 21.63 -18.21
C ILE A 172 -14.62 21.47 -18.05
N LEU A 173 -14.02 22.22 -17.13
CA LEU A 173 -12.63 22.13 -16.72
C LEU A 173 -12.56 21.88 -15.22
N THR A 174 -11.92 20.78 -14.82
CA THR A 174 -11.57 20.47 -13.42
C THR A 174 -10.06 20.33 -13.27
N THR A 175 -9.52 20.64 -12.09
CA THR A 175 -8.08 20.53 -11.80
C THR A 175 -7.83 19.90 -10.43
N ASN A 176 -6.57 19.59 -10.08
CA ASN A 176 -6.18 19.23 -8.71
C ASN A 176 -5.90 20.47 -7.83
N LEU A 177 -6.19 21.68 -8.32
CA LEU A 177 -6.23 22.89 -7.49
C LEU A 177 -7.56 22.92 -6.73
N PHE A 178 -7.63 22.16 -5.65
CA PHE A 178 -8.85 21.93 -4.86
C PHE A 178 -9.53 23.22 -4.37
N PHE A 179 -8.78 24.31 -4.21
CA PHE A 179 -9.28 25.60 -3.78
C PHE A 179 -10.02 26.39 -4.88
N LEU A 180 -9.96 25.98 -6.16
CA LEU A 180 -10.70 26.65 -7.25
C LEU A 180 -12.18 26.27 -7.29
N TYR A 181 -12.51 25.05 -6.88
CA TYR A 181 -13.88 24.48 -6.93
C TYR A 181 -14.45 24.19 -5.56
N GLY A 182 -13.64 24.37 -4.52
CA GLY A 182 -14.00 24.08 -3.13
C GLY A 182 -14.47 25.30 -2.34
N LYS A 183 -14.92 25.07 -1.10
CA LYS A 183 -15.31 26.11 -0.13
C LYS A 183 -14.11 26.70 0.64
N GLY A 184 -12.92 26.63 0.08
CA GLY A 184 -11.67 27.11 0.70
C GLY A 184 -10.91 26.01 1.45
N ILE A 185 -10.23 26.37 2.55
CA ILE A 185 -9.34 25.46 3.31
C ILE A 185 -10.08 24.27 3.92
N GLU A 186 -11.40 24.38 4.11
CA GLU A 186 -12.26 23.30 4.60
C GLU A 186 -12.22 22.08 3.67
N ASP A 187 -11.88 22.25 2.40
CA ASP A 187 -11.77 21.14 1.47
C ASP A 187 -10.38 20.50 1.39
N LEU A 188 -9.43 20.95 2.21
CA LEU A 188 -8.15 20.25 2.36
C LEU A 188 -8.38 18.86 2.97
N ASP A 189 -7.74 17.85 2.38
CA ASP A 189 -7.80 16.49 2.87
C ASP A 189 -6.94 16.30 4.13
N LEU A 190 -7.60 16.14 5.27
CA LEU A 190 -6.94 15.90 6.57
C LEU A 190 -6.95 14.41 6.95
N GLY A 191 -7.38 13.50 6.07
CA GLY A 191 -7.29 12.05 6.29
C GLY A 191 -5.87 11.48 6.16
N ILE A 192 -4.88 12.34 5.94
CA ILE A 192 -3.46 12.04 5.79
C ILE A 192 -2.80 11.65 7.13
N PRO A 193 -1.67 10.92 7.12
CA PRO A 193 -1.01 10.34 5.95
C PRO A 193 -1.72 9.08 5.44
N TYR A 194 -1.72 8.88 4.12
CA TYR A 194 -2.22 7.66 3.48
C TYR A 194 -1.17 6.56 3.37
N ARG A 195 0.11 6.95 3.37
CA ARG A 195 1.23 6.03 3.40
C ARG A 195 2.22 6.48 4.46
N ALA A 196 2.28 5.74 5.56
CA ALA A 196 3.18 5.99 6.67
C ALA A 196 3.42 4.70 7.45
N PHE A 197 4.64 4.18 7.42
CA PHE A 197 4.96 2.91 8.05
C PHE A 197 6.42 2.81 8.48
N GLY A 198 6.66 1.88 9.42
CA GLY A 198 7.97 1.36 9.73
C GLY A 198 8.10 -0.07 9.22
N ALA A 199 9.27 -0.41 8.70
CA ALA A 199 9.63 -1.74 8.28
C ALA A 199 10.98 -2.14 8.88
N LEU A 200 11.12 -3.42 9.19
CA LEU A 200 12.37 -4.00 9.64
C LEU A 200 12.57 -5.39 9.04
N GLY A 201 13.81 -5.80 8.84
CA GLY A 201 14.07 -7.11 8.26
C GLY A 201 15.53 -7.44 8.03
N GLY A 202 15.73 -8.51 7.27
CA GLY A 202 17.04 -9.02 6.93
C GLY A 202 17.00 -9.83 5.65
N SER A 203 18.01 -10.70 5.45
CA SER A 203 18.02 -11.56 4.28
C SER A 203 16.93 -12.62 4.37
N GLY A 204 15.90 -12.49 3.52
CA GLY A 204 14.84 -13.48 3.35
C GLY A 204 13.62 -13.26 4.24
N TRP A 205 13.54 -12.13 4.94
CA TRP A 205 12.35 -11.76 5.68
C TRP A 205 12.21 -10.25 5.85
N SER A 206 10.97 -9.79 5.96
CA SER A 206 10.63 -8.40 6.23
C SER A 206 9.34 -8.33 7.04
N PHE A 207 9.32 -7.45 8.04
CA PHE A 207 8.15 -7.10 8.83
C PHE A 207 7.83 -5.63 8.63
N GLN A 208 6.57 -5.28 8.45
CA GLN A 208 6.09 -3.93 8.22
C GLN A 208 4.86 -3.66 9.10
N ILE A 209 4.78 -2.46 9.66
CA ILE A 209 3.62 -1.97 10.40
C ILE A 209 3.33 -0.50 10.08
N GLY A 210 2.06 -0.19 9.84
CA GLY A 210 1.60 1.17 9.54
C GLY A 210 0.58 1.19 8.40
N ARG A 211 0.48 2.32 7.69
CA ARG A 211 -0.40 2.50 6.54
C ARG A 211 0.33 2.28 5.23
N ASP A 212 -0.13 1.33 4.43
CA ASP A 212 0.36 1.09 3.07
C ASP A 212 -0.68 0.37 2.21
N ASN A 213 -0.47 0.31 0.90
CA ASN A 213 -1.32 -0.42 -0.04
C ASN A 213 -0.85 -1.86 -0.18
N LEU A 214 -1.79 -2.79 -0.27
CA LEU A 214 -1.52 -4.22 -0.43
C LEU A 214 -2.22 -4.73 -1.69
N SER A 215 -1.60 -5.69 -2.38
CA SER A 215 -2.20 -6.34 -3.55
C SER A 215 -1.64 -7.74 -3.73
N TRP A 216 -2.53 -8.74 -3.80
CA TRP A 216 -2.18 -10.15 -3.92
C TRP A 216 -2.77 -10.76 -5.18
N GLY A 217 -1.91 -10.96 -6.17
CA GLY A 217 -2.22 -11.63 -7.42
C GLY A 217 -1.65 -10.91 -8.62
N ALA A 218 -1.79 -11.55 -9.78
CA ALA A 218 -1.29 -11.03 -11.06
C ALA A 218 -2.39 -10.30 -11.87
N GLY A 219 -3.56 -10.08 -11.28
CA GLY A 219 -4.68 -9.43 -11.97
C GLY A 219 -4.34 -8.00 -12.34
N LYS A 220 -4.60 -7.62 -13.60
CA LYS A 220 -4.43 -6.24 -14.09
C LYS A 220 -5.68 -5.39 -13.93
N THR A 221 -6.85 -6.03 -13.89
CA THR A 221 -8.15 -5.39 -13.67
C THR A 221 -8.58 -5.45 -12.21
N GLY A 222 -7.74 -6.01 -11.33
CA GLY A 222 -8.04 -6.23 -9.91
C GLY A 222 -7.73 -7.65 -9.46
N ASN A 223 -7.68 -7.84 -8.14
CA ASN A 223 -7.46 -9.12 -7.48
C ASN A 223 -8.65 -9.44 -6.57
N LEU A 224 -9.08 -10.71 -6.53
CA LEU A 224 -10.31 -11.10 -5.83
C LEU A 224 -10.19 -11.10 -4.30
N MET A 225 -9.02 -11.41 -3.75
CA MET A 225 -8.84 -11.54 -2.29
C MET A 225 -8.34 -10.25 -1.64
N LEU A 226 -7.26 -9.67 -2.17
CA LEU A 226 -6.67 -8.44 -1.67
C LEU A 226 -6.20 -7.63 -2.88
N GLY A 227 -6.91 -6.55 -3.17
CA GLY A 227 -6.66 -5.69 -4.33
C GLY A 227 -6.30 -4.26 -3.93
N ASP A 228 -5.72 -3.55 -4.88
CA ASP A 228 -5.21 -2.16 -4.76
C ASP A 228 -6.29 -1.06 -4.74
N HIS A 229 -7.57 -1.45 -4.79
CA HIS A 229 -8.71 -0.53 -4.76
C HIS A 229 -8.82 0.32 -3.48
N LEU A 230 -8.34 -0.17 -2.34
CA LEU A 230 -8.32 0.59 -1.09
C LEU A 230 -7.16 1.58 -1.10
N ARG A 231 -7.43 2.82 -0.67
CA ARG A 231 -6.42 3.89 -0.62
C ARG A 231 -5.26 3.52 0.30
N TYR A 232 -5.51 2.77 1.37
CA TYR A 232 -4.51 2.19 2.26
C TYR A 232 -5.13 1.08 3.11
N HIS A 233 -4.27 0.29 3.73
CA HIS A 233 -4.58 -0.61 4.83
C HIS A 233 -3.80 -0.15 6.07
N ASP A 234 -4.45 -0.05 7.24
CA ASP A 234 -3.74 -0.08 8.50
C ASP A 234 -3.29 -1.53 8.74
N THR A 235 -2.02 -1.83 8.50
CA THR A 235 -1.53 -3.20 8.34
C THR A 235 -0.36 -3.52 9.27
N ALA A 236 -0.33 -4.76 9.75
CA ALA A 236 0.90 -5.45 10.11
C ALA A 236 1.13 -6.61 9.13
N ARG A 237 2.32 -6.69 8.55
CA ARG A 237 2.68 -7.64 7.51
C ARG A 237 4.02 -8.30 7.80
N LEU A 238 4.07 -9.62 7.70
CA LEU A 238 5.29 -10.43 7.69
C LEU A 238 5.44 -11.09 6.32
N ALA A 239 6.59 -10.93 5.70
CA ALA A 239 6.98 -11.64 4.48
C ALA A 239 8.22 -12.47 4.76
N LEU A 240 8.17 -13.77 4.43
CA LEU A 240 9.31 -14.68 4.42
C LEU A 240 9.52 -15.13 2.99
N TYR A 241 10.72 -15.01 2.44
CA TYR A 241 10.92 -15.22 1.01
C TYR A 241 12.30 -15.75 0.68
N GLY A 242 12.34 -16.52 -0.39
CA GLY A 242 13.57 -17.05 -0.97
C GLY A 242 13.54 -16.91 -2.48
N LYS A 243 14.48 -17.62 -3.12
CA LYS A 243 14.61 -17.64 -4.58
C LYS A 243 13.35 -18.17 -5.27
N ASN A 244 12.70 -19.20 -4.73
CA ASN A 244 11.60 -19.92 -5.39
C ASN A 244 10.31 -19.97 -4.58
N PHE A 245 10.26 -19.31 -3.42
CA PHE A 245 9.09 -19.32 -2.56
C PHE A 245 8.89 -17.97 -1.88
N LYS A 246 7.65 -17.70 -1.48
CA LYS A 246 7.29 -16.62 -0.55
C LYS A 246 6.13 -17.07 0.33
N TYR A 247 6.17 -16.69 1.59
CA TYR A 247 5.06 -16.70 2.52
C TYR A 247 4.79 -15.25 2.93
N THR A 248 3.52 -14.84 2.92
CA THR A 248 3.09 -13.54 3.43
C THR A 248 1.97 -13.74 4.42
N LEU A 249 2.09 -13.17 5.61
CA LEU A 249 0.99 -12.96 6.55
C LEU A 249 0.68 -11.46 6.56
N ALA A 250 -0.57 -11.09 6.37
CA ALA A 250 -1.00 -9.70 6.43
C ALA A 250 -2.28 -9.57 7.25
N SER A 251 -2.34 -8.50 8.03
CA SER A 251 -3.54 -8.02 8.68
C SER A 251 -3.96 -6.68 8.09
N SER A 252 -5.25 -6.38 8.11
CA SER A 252 -5.78 -5.04 7.83
C SER A 252 -6.87 -4.73 8.83
N PHE A 253 -6.71 -3.62 9.55
CA PHE A 253 -7.73 -3.12 10.48
C PHE A 253 -8.69 -2.19 9.74
N PHE A 254 -9.96 -2.31 10.09
CA PHE A 254 -11.04 -1.45 9.59
C PHE A 254 -11.82 -0.96 10.80
N ALA A 255 -12.52 0.18 10.69
CA ALA A 255 -13.47 0.51 11.74
C ALA A 255 -14.60 -0.54 11.75
N HIS A 256 -15.14 -0.78 12.93
CA HIS A 256 -16.24 -1.71 13.11
C HIS A 256 -17.46 -1.25 12.30
N PRO A 257 -18.25 -2.13 11.67
CA PRO A 257 -19.38 -1.70 10.85
C PRO A 257 -20.40 -0.84 11.60
N ASP A 258 -20.61 -1.08 12.90
CA ASP A 258 -21.47 -0.24 13.77
C ASP A 258 -21.00 1.23 13.84
N GLN A 259 -19.75 1.52 13.45
CA GLN A 259 -19.19 2.88 13.39
C GLN A 259 -19.39 3.54 12.02
N TYR A 260 -19.79 2.79 10.98
CA TYR A 260 -20.03 3.29 9.62
C TYR A 260 -21.50 3.25 9.23
N TYR A 261 -22.28 2.31 9.75
CA TYR A 261 -23.71 2.29 9.48
C TYR A 261 -24.34 3.52 10.12
N PRO A 262 -25.11 4.30 9.34
CA PRO A 262 -25.70 5.52 9.85
C PRO A 262 -26.60 5.16 11.02
N ILE A 263 -26.26 5.67 12.21
CA ILE A 263 -27.25 5.81 13.26
C ILE A 263 -28.25 6.83 12.70
N LEU A 264 -29.35 6.33 12.16
CA LEU A 264 -30.48 7.14 11.75
C LEU A 264 -31.25 7.50 13.01
N GLU A 265 -30.88 8.59 13.66
CA GLU A 265 -31.70 9.17 14.72
C GLU A 265 -32.68 10.16 14.10
N GLY A 266 -33.96 9.80 14.06
CA GLY A 266 -35.01 10.65 13.48
C GLY A 266 -34.83 10.98 11.99
N GLY A 267 -34.14 10.12 11.22
CA GLY A 267 -33.90 10.31 9.79
C GLY A 267 -32.78 11.30 9.45
N LYS A 268 -31.94 11.67 10.43
CA LYS A 268 -30.71 12.45 10.23
C LYS A 268 -29.49 11.57 10.45
N PHE A 269 -28.45 11.79 9.65
CA PHE A 269 -27.14 11.19 9.88
C PHE A 269 -26.53 11.79 11.14
N VAL A 270 -26.13 10.95 12.09
CA VAL A 270 -25.28 11.38 13.20
C VAL A 270 -23.85 11.48 12.67
N GLU A 271 -23.33 12.70 12.54
CA GLU A 271 -21.91 12.92 12.23
C GLU A 271 -21.08 12.47 13.44
N ILE A 272 -20.30 11.40 13.26
CA ILE A 272 -19.33 10.95 14.25
C ILE A 272 -18.09 11.84 14.10
N ASP A 273 -17.90 12.77 15.03
CA ASP A 273 -16.68 13.61 15.11
C ASP A 273 -15.44 12.73 15.41
N GLN A 274 -14.26 13.18 15.01
CA GLN A 274 -12.96 12.55 15.30
C GLN A 274 -12.67 12.41 16.81
N ARG A 275 -13.48 13.05 17.67
CA ARG A 275 -13.42 12.95 19.13
C ARG A 275 -14.17 11.73 19.68
N THR A 276 -15.06 11.14 18.89
CA THR A 276 -15.81 9.97 19.32
C THR A 276 -14.88 8.75 19.27
N PRO A 277 -14.70 8.04 20.40
CA PRO A 277 -13.87 6.84 20.38
C PRO A 277 -14.50 5.80 19.45
N LEU A 278 -13.67 5.20 18.61
CA LEU A 278 -14.06 4.05 17.81
C LEU A 278 -13.97 2.80 18.68
N TYR A 279 -15.00 1.95 18.62
CA TYR A 279 -15.05 0.71 19.37
C TYR A 279 -15.32 -0.50 18.46
N GLY A 280 -15.02 -1.69 18.97
CA GLY A 280 -15.11 -2.96 18.24
C GLY A 280 -13.89 -3.27 17.36
N LEU A 281 -13.63 -4.55 17.13
CA LEU A 281 -12.61 -5.03 16.20
C LEU A 281 -13.27 -5.42 14.89
N ASN A 282 -12.73 -4.93 13.78
CA ASN A 282 -12.98 -5.47 12.45
C ASN A 282 -11.63 -5.60 11.73
N MET A 283 -11.21 -6.83 11.46
CA MET A 283 -9.87 -7.12 10.99
C MET A 283 -9.88 -8.22 9.93
N PHE A 284 -9.30 -7.93 8.78
CA PHE A 284 -8.88 -8.96 7.83
C PHE A 284 -7.56 -9.56 8.30
N LEU A 285 -7.47 -10.88 8.37
CA LEU A 285 -6.21 -11.61 8.57
C LEU A 285 -6.09 -12.67 7.48
N ALA A 286 -4.97 -12.69 6.79
CA ALA A 286 -4.75 -13.63 5.72
C ALA A 286 -3.30 -14.06 5.61
N HIS A 287 -3.10 -15.26 5.10
CA HIS A 287 -1.80 -15.73 4.66
C HIS A 287 -1.82 -16.15 3.20
N ARG A 288 -0.65 -16.06 2.56
CA ARG A 288 -0.43 -16.44 1.18
C ARG A 288 0.90 -17.15 1.02
N LEU A 289 0.88 -18.31 0.38
CA LEU A 289 2.07 -19.03 -0.05
C LEU A 289 2.20 -18.96 -1.56
N GLU A 290 3.40 -18.69 -2.04
CA GLU A 290 3.73 -18.64 -3.46
C GLU A 290 4.97 -19.50 -3.72
N TRP A 291 4.95 -20.25 -4.81
CA TRP A 291 6.06 -21.07 -5.28
C TRP A 291 6.29 -20.88 -6.78
N ARG A 292 7.56 -20.98 -7.19
CA ARG A 292 7.98 -21.10 -8.58
C ARG A 292 8.62 -22.47 -8.80
N LEU A 293 7.89 -23.33 -9.50
CA LEU A 293 8.18 -24.74 -9.73
C LEU A 293 8.83 -24.98 -11.09
N PHE A 294 9.42 -26.16 -11.28
CA PHE A 294 9.95 -26.64 -12.56
C PHE A 294 10.93 -25.68 -13.25
N LYS A 295 11.96 -25.23 -12.51
CA LYS A 295 12.94 -24.22 -12.97
C LYS A 295 12.26 -22.90 -13.35
N ASP A 296 11.41 -22.42 -12.44
CA ASP A 296 10.66 -21.17 -12.57
C ASP A 296 9.74 -21.15 -13.80
N LYS A 297 9.17 -22.28 -14.23
CA LYS A 297 8.23 -22.33 -15.38
C LYS A 297 6.76 -22.28 -14.98
N VAL A 298 6.45 -22.64 -13.74
CA VAL A 298 5.09 -22.60 -13.21
C VAL A 298 5.08 -21.85 -11.89
N GLY A 299 4.27 -20.79 -11.82
CA GLY A 299 3.95 -20.10 -10.57
C GLY A 299 2.70 -20.72 -9.97
N PHE A 300 2.75 -21.07 -8.69
CA PHE A 300 1.58 -21.54 -7.93
C PHE A 300 1.45 -20.69 -6.68
N ALA A 301 0.23 -20.25 -6.39
CA ALA A 301 -0.05 -19.50 -5.18
C ALA A 301 -1.36 -19.95 -4.54
N LEU A 302 -1.34 -20.03 -3.21
CA LEU A 302 -2.47 -20.38 -2.37
C LEU A 302 -2.65 -19.28 -1.34
N SER A 303 -3.90 -18.86 -1.13
CA SER A 303 -4.24 -17.86 -0.13
C SER A 303 -5.47 -18.28 0.65
N GLU A 304 -5.48 -17.91 1.92
CA GLU A 304 -6.59 -18.10 2.83
C GLU A 304 -6.70 -16.84 3.69
N ALA A 305 -7.94 -16.43 3.92
CA ALA A 305 -8.26 -15.21 4.61
C ALA A 305 -9.49 -15.40 5.48
N ILE A 306 -9.51 -14.69 6.61
CA ILE A 306 -10.63 -14.64 7.54
C ILE A 306 -10.87 -13.18 7.91
N MET A 307 -12.14 -12.79 7.97
CA MET A 307 -12.58 -11.54 8.58
C MET A 307 -12.94 -11.82 10.04
N TYR A 308 -12.24 -11.19 10.96
CA TYR A 308 -12.54 -11.19 12.38
C TYR A 308 -13.37 -9.96 12.72
N GLN A 309 -14.53 -10.18 13.32
CA GLN A 309 -15.37 -9.10 13.83
C GLN A 309 -15.88 -9.45 15.22
N THR A 310 -15.87 -8.47 16.12
CA THR A 310 -16.53 -8.60 17.44
C THR A 310 -18.05 -8.53 17.30
N ALA A 311 -18.79 -9.14 18.23
CA ALA A 311 -20.26 -9.15 18.19
C ALA A 311 -20.91 -7.78 18.41
N LYS A 312 -20.26 -6.89 19.16
CA LYS A 312 -20.70 -5.50 19.40
C LYS A 312 -19.52 -4.55 19.42
N GLY A 313 -19.76 -3.31 19.00
CA GLY A 313 -18.82 -2.22 19.21
C GLY A 313 -18.48 -1.97 20.70
N GLU A 314 -19.44 -2.08 21.62
CA GLU A 314 -19.33 -1.45 22.94
C GLU A 314 -18.41 -2.14 23.98
N ASP A 315 -18.19 -3.45 23.91
CA ASP A 315 -17.70 -4.19 25.08
C ASP A 315 -16.20 -4.53 25.07
N GLY A 316 -15.46 -4.25 24.00
CA GLY A 316 -14.00 -4.47 23.92
C GLY A 316 -13.52 -5.90 24.17
N LEU A 317 -14.45 -6.85 24.34
CA LEU A 317 -14.20 -8.27 24.56
C LEU A 317 -14.37 -9.02 23.23
N LEU A 318 -13.41 -9.88 22.93
CA LEU A 318 -13.45 -10.81 21.80
C LEU A 318 -14.47 -11.93 22.07
N ASP A 319 -15.75 -11.59 22.07
CA ASP A 319 -16.80 -12.59 21.92
C ASP A 319 -16.89 -12.92 20.42
N THR A 320 -15.98 -13.78 19.97
CA THR A 320 -15.99 -14.31 18.60
C THR A 320 -17.16 -15.27 18.44
N VAL A 321 -18.13 -14.93 17.60
CA VAL A 321 -19.10 -15.90 17.06
C VAL A 321 -18.40 -16.61 15.90
N LEU A 322 -18.06 -17.88 16.08
CA LEU A 322 -17.48 -18.74 15.02
C LEU A 322 -18.54 -19.22 14.04
#